data_AF-A0A1Q7US36-F1
#
_entry.id   AF-A0A1Q7US36-F1
#
_cell.length_a   1.000
_cell.length_b   1.000
_cell.length_c   1.000
_cell.angle_alpha   90.00
_cell.angle_beta   90.00
_cell.angle_gamma   90.00
#
_symmetry.space_group_name_H-M   'P 1'
#
loop_
_entity.id
_entity.type
_entity.pdbx_description
1 polymer ?
#
loop_
_entity_poly.entity_id
_entity_poly.type
_entity_poly.pdbx_seq_one_letter_code
_entity_poly.pdbx_strand_id
1 'polypeptide(L)'
;MVNIWHLRDFAMLTITFHGGFTLAEYKSIESEEDLIKFYQQCRSRKAEGFDGAIIKQLDTPYFTDVLKVKPEETVDAVVVGAERDLSGEIKTLLLALPCHKRDSWVPIAKVARESTADWNTVWSACEPHIQDYCPGNLEDPPVIPDLWIAPKIVVTVKVTELKTGKNYLVFGFGARDCVLREDKSPQEATTFEQVLQLAGQSEILEPRQKQQQLSLFE
;
A
#
# COMPACT_ATOMS: atom_id res chain seq x y z
N MET A 1 1.55 26.77 18.74
CA MET A 1 2.45 26.99 17.60
C MET A 1 3.14 25.66 17.31
N VAL A 2 3.03 25.13 16.10
CA VAL A 2 3.38 23.74 15.76
C VAL A 2 4.37 23.76 14.60
N ASN A 3 5.52 23.09 14.68
CA ASN A 3 6.54 23.12 13.61
C ASN A 3 6.67 21.73 12.97
N ILE A 4 6.72 21.68 11.63
CA ILE A 4 6.84 20.44 10.83
C ILE A 4 8.24 20.34 10.20
N TRP A 5 9.02 19.26 10.31
CA TRP A 5 10.49 19.26 10.04
C TRP A 5 10.96 18.56 8.72
N HIS A 6 11.89 19.12 7.88
CA HIS A 6 12.72 18.40 6.83
C HIS A 6 13.93 19.07 6.04
N LEU A 7 15.19 19.13 6.47
CA LEU A 7 16.37 19.79 5.90
C LEU A 7 16.45 21.33 5.40
N ARG A 8 16.76 22.34 6.29
CA ARG A 8 16.95 23.88 6.17
C ARG A 8 17.75 24.43 4.97
N ASP A 9 17.75 25.74 4.58
CA ASP A 9 16.95 26.99 4.79
C ASP A 9 17.52 28.07 3.85
N PHE A 10 16.71 29.05 3.44
CA PHE A 10 17.12 30.47 3.38
C PHE A 10 15.87 31.35 3.55
N ALA A 11 15.80 32.29 4.50
CA ALA A 11 16.50 33.58 4.45
C ALA A 11 18.02 33.49 4.53
N MET A 12 18.69 34.19 3.61
CA MET A 12 20.14 34.17 3.33
C MET A 12 21.09 34.16 4.58
N LEU A 13 21.39 32.98 5.14
CA LEU A 13 22.57 32.69 5.97
C LEU A 13 23.22 31.35 5.55
N THR A 14 24.19 31.42 4.63
CA THR A 14 24.88 30.27 4.05
C THR A 14 25.94 29.82 5.04
N ILE A 15 25.68 28.77 5.81
CA ILE A 15 26.73 28.12 6.61
C ILE A 15 27.06 26.80 5.92
N THR A 16 28.10 26.84 5.07
CA THR A 16 28.59 25.69 4.30
C THR A 16 29.53 24.85 5.17
N PHE A 17 29.02 23.79 5.79
CA PHE A 17 29.86 22.73 6.34
C PHE A 17 30.32 21.80 5.20
N HIS A 18 31.60 21.44 5.17
CA HIS A 18 32.26 20.67 4.09
C HIS A 18 31.91 19.15 4.11
N GLY A 19 30.63 18.83 4.24
CA GLY A 19 30.05 17.49 4.17
C GLY A 19 28.53 17.64 4.21
N GLY A 20 27.83 17.15 3.19
CA GLY A 20 26.42 17.48 2.90
C GLY A 20 25.45 17.09 4.00
N PHE A 21 25.26 17.99 4.96
CA PHE A 21 24.23 17.93 5.99
C PHE A 21 23.26 19.08 5.73
N THR A 22 22.06 18.74 5.34
CA THR A 22 20.93 19.68 5.28
C THR A 22 20.23 19.62 6.69
N LEU A 23 19.21 20.41 7.10
CA LEU A 23 18.61 20.38 8.50
C LEU A 23 17.10 19.96 8.82
N ALA A 24 16.10 20.83 8.92
CA ALA A 24 14.65 20.55 8.73
C ALA A 24 14.05 21.67 7.82
N GLU A 25 13.23 21.48 6.79
CA GLU A 25 12.40 22.40 6.01
C GLU A 25 11.18 22.36 6.87
N TYR A 26 10.97 23.48 7.55
CA TYR A 26 9.89 23.56 8.48
C TYR A 26 9.12 24.83 8.33
N LYS A 27 7.86 24.73 8.72
CA LYS A 27 6.98 25.88 8.83
C LYS A 27 6.31 25.86 10.20
N SER A 28 6.34 27.00 10.86
CA SER A 28 5.50 27.26 12.02
C SER A 28 4.06 27.35 11.53
N ILE A 29 3.28 26.37 11.92
CA ILE A 29 1.84 26.29 11.71
C ILE A 29 1.16 27.04 12.85
N GLU A 30 0.51 28.13 12.49
CA GLU A 30 -0.27 28.99 13.40
C GLU A 30 -1.78 28.85 13.15
N SER A 31 -2.16 28.26 12.01
CA SER A 31 -3.55 28.08 11.59
C SER A 31 -3.75 26.72 10.90
N GLU A 32 -4.99 26.25 10.83
CA GLU A 32 -5.37 25.07 10.05
C GLU A 32 -5.06 25.28 8.55
N GLU A 33 -5.29 26.48 8.03
CA GLU A 33 -5.02 26.82 6.64
C GLU A 33 -3.53 26.70 6.29
N ASP A 34 -2.63 27.08 7.20
CA ASP A 34 -1.20 26.90 7.04
C ASP A 34 -0.80 25.43 6.98
N LEU A 35 -1.44 24.59 7.82
CA LEU A 35 -1.21 23.15 7.81
C LEU A 35 -1.62 22.54 6.48
N ILE A 36 -2.80 22.90 5.98
CA ILE A 36 -3.32 22.41 4.70
C ILE A 36 -2.38 22.81 3.56
N LYS A 37 -1.98 24.08 3.49
CA LYS A 37 -1.04 24.57 2.46
C LYS A 37 0.30 23.85 2.53
N PHE A 38 0.86 23.71 3.73
CA PHE A 38 2.13 23.03 3.93
C PHE A 38 2.04 21.54 3.52
N TYR A 39 0.98 20.86 3.93
CA TYR A 39 0.76 19.47 3.54
C TYR A 39 0.62 19.30 2.02
N GLN A 40 -0.12 20.21 1.36
CA GLN A 40 -0.23 20.22 -0.11
C GLN A 40 1.13 20.41 -0.81
N GLN A 41 2.02 21.22 -0.25
CA GLN A 41 3.39 21.38 -0.76
C GLN A 41 4.22 20.11 -0.59
N CYS A 42 4.11 19.40 0.55
CA CYS A 42 4.74 18.09 0.71
C CYS A 42 4.22 17.10 -0.32
N ARG A 43 2.90 17.13 -0.60
CA ARG A 43 2.26 16.25 -1.59
C ARG A 43 2.71 16.51 -3.03
N SER A 44 2.86 17.77 -3.43
CA SER A 44 3.35 18.10 -4.78
C SER A 44 4.80 17.66 -5.02
N ARG A 45 5.56 17.43 -3.94
CA ARG A 45 6.97 17.00 -3.95
C ARG A 45 7.15 15.50 -3.68
N LYS A 46 6.10 14.67 -3.84
CA LYS A 46 6.19 13.21 -3.67
C LYS A 46 7.34 12.59 -4.48
N ALA A 47 7.61 13.10 -5.68
CA ALA A 47 8.72 12.65 -6.54
C ALA A 47 10.12 12.92 -5.95
N GLU A 48 10.26 13.87 -5.02
CA GLU A 48 11.49 14.13 -4.27
C GLU A 48 11.60 13.23 -3.00
N GLY A 49 10.63 12.34 -2.77
CA GLY A 49 10.59 11.42 -1.62
C GLY A 49 9.75 11.90 -0.44
N PHE A 50 8.98 12.99 -0.59
CA PHE A 50 8.09 13.48 0.47
C PHE A 50 6.81 12.64 0.58
N ASP A 51 6.62 11.98 1.72
CA ASP A 51 5.50 11.05 1.96
C ASP A 51 4.37 11.66 2.82
N GLY A 52 4.52 12.92 3.24
CA GLY A 52 3.57 13.61 4.10
C GLY A 52 4.24 14.64 5.00
N ALA A 53 3.64 14.90 6.15
CA ALA A 53 4.10 15.86 7.14
C ALA A 53 4.31 15.22 8.52
N ILE A 54 5.33 15.67 9.26
CA ILE A 54 5.55 15.31 10.67
C ILE A 54 5.28 16.53 11.52
N ILE A 55 4.19 16.52 12.26
CA ILE A 55 3.75 17.61 13.12
C ILE A 55 4.32 17.40 14.52
N LYS A 56 5.00 18.42 15.08
CA LYS A 56 5.53 18.39 16.44
C LYS A 56 5.13 19.65 17.22
N GLN A 57 4.82 19.46 18.50
CA GLN A 57 4.72 20.56 19.45
C GLN A 57 6.14 21.00 19.87
N LEU A 58 6.35 22.32 20.00
CA LEU A 58 7.70 22.89 20.17
C LEU A 58 8.25 22.80 21.59
N ASP A 59 7.36 22.88 22.58
CA ASP A 59 7.72 22.97 23.99
C ASP A 59 7.56 21.63 24.73
N THR A 60 7.45 20.52 23.99
CA THR A 60 7.30 19.19 24.55
C THR A 60 8.62 18.41 24.50
N PRO A 61 8.87 17.50 25.47
CA PRO A 61 10.00 16.58 25.43
C PRO A 61 10.05 15.78 24.12
N TYR A 62 11.27 15.40 23.70
CA TYR A 62 11.56 14.78 22.39
C TYR A 62 10.70 13.55 22.01
N PHE A 63 10.09 12.87 22.99
CA PHE A 63 9.32 11.63 22.79
C PHE A 63 7.81 11.79 22.95
N THR A 64 7.32 13.00 23.19
CA THR A 64 5.88 13.29 23.33
C THR A 64 5.38 14.05 22.09
N ASP A 65 4.30 13.56 21.50
CA ASP A 65 3.46 14.28 20.53
C ASP A 65 4.06 14.53 19.13
N VAL A 66 4.55 13.45 18.51
CA VAL A 66 4.86 13.44 17.07
C VAL A 66 3.69 12.85 16.30
N LEU A 67 2.96 13.68 15.55
CA LEU A 67 1.89 13.23 14.66
C LEU A 67 2.43 13.13 13.23
N LYS A 68 2.19 11.99 12.58
CA LYS A 68 2.53 11.81 11.17
C LYS A 68 1.24 11.92 10.36
N VAL A 69 1.19 12.90 9.46
CA VAL A 69 0.09 13.08 8.51
C VAL A 69 0.54 12.57 7.16
N LYS A 70 -0.04 11.45 6.76
CA LYS A 70 0.15 10.84 5.45
C LYS A 70 -1.21 10.74 4.76
N PRO A 71 -1.26 10.74 3.44
CA PRO A 71 -2.51 10.44 2.74
C PRO A 71 -2.82 8.97 2.95
N GLU A 72 -4.09 8.67 3.13
CA GLU A 72 -4.57 7.31 2.94
C GLU A 72 -4.70 7.08 1.44
N GLU A 73 -3.97 6.10 0.91
CA GLU A 73 -4.16 5.66 -0.48
C GLU A 73 -5.20 4.54 -0.46
N THR A 74 -6.21 4.63 -1.31
CA THR A 74 -7.20 3.56 -1.48
C THR A 74 -6.91 2.80 -2.76
N VAL A 75 -7.03 1.47 -2.69
CA VAL A 75 -6.86 0.57 -3.82
C VAL A 75 -8.12 -0.27 -3.93
N ASP A 76 -8.72 -0.29 -5.11
CA ASP A 76 -9.78 -1.24 -5.43
C ASP A 76 -9.12 -2.52 -5.92
N ALA A 77 -9.20 -3.59 -5.13
CA ALA A 77 -8.52 -4.84 -5.37
C ALA A 77 -9.51 -6.01 -5.46
N VAL A 78 -9.08 -7.09 -6.11
CA VAL A 78 -9.85 -8.31 -6.27
C VAL A 78 -9.48 -9.32 -5.20
N VAL A 79 -10.46 -9.91 -4.54
CA VAL A 79 -10.24 -11.01 -3.59
C VAL A 79 -9.97 -12.30 -4.36
N VAL A 80 -8.84 -12.95 -4.07
CA VAL A 80 -8.41 -14.18 -4.78
C VAL A 80 -8.13 -15.36 -3.85
N GLY A 81 -8.16 -15.14 -2.54
CA GLY A 81 -7.99 -16.21 -1.56
C GLY A 81 -8.25 -15.76 -0.14
N ALA A 82 -8.27 -16.73 0.78
CA ALA A 82 -8.53 -16.49 2.19
C ALA A 82 -7.71 -17.43 3.09
N GLU A 83 -7.34 -16.94 4.28
CA GLU A 83 -6.58 -17.69 5.28
C GLU A 83 -7.39 -17.84 6.56
N ARG A 84 -7.30 -19.03 7.16
CA ARG A 84 -7.90 -19.38 8.42
C ARG A 84 -6.93 -19.11 9.56
N ASP A 85 -7.47 -18.85 10.74
CA ASP A 85 -6.70 -18.90 11.98
C ASP A 85 -6.68 -20.32 12.58
N LEU A 86 -6.07 -20.46 13.76
CA LEU A 86 -5.95 -21.75 14.46
C LEU A 86 -7.30 -22.33 14.89
N SER A 87 -8.36 -21.52 14.96
CA SER A 87 -9.72 -21.96 15.26
C SER A 87 -10.49 -22.41 14.01
N GLY A 88 -9.93 -22.17 12.82
CA GLY A 88 -10.55 -22.48 11.54
C GLY A 88 -11.42 -21.34 10.98
N GLU A 89 -11.53 -20.21 11.67
CA GLU A 89 -12.26 -19.03 11.17
C GLU A 89 -11.42 -18.27 10.14
N ILE A 90 -12.10 -17.67 9.14
CA ILE A 90 -11.41 -16.83 8.15
C ILE A 90 -10.95 -15.54 8.82
N LYS A 91 -9.64 -15.31 8.74
CA LYS A 91 -8.95 -14.19 9.39
C LYS A 91 -8.46 -13.14 8.40
N THR A 92 -8.05 -13.58 7.21
CA THR A 92 -7.36 -12.73 6.25
C THR A 92 -7.82 -13.01 4.83
N LEU A 93 -7.94 -11.98 4.00
CA LEU A 93 -8.18 -12.10 2.56
C LEU A 93 -6.91 -11.73 1.79
N LEU A 94 -6.61 -12.52 0.75
CA LEU A 94 -5.55 -12.25 -0.22
C LEU A 94 -6.11 -11.40 -1.36
N LEU A 95 -5.44 -10.27 -1.63
CA LEU A 95 -5.86 -9.29 -2.62
C LEU A 95 -4.91 -9.27 -3.81
N ALA A 96 -5.47 -9.17 -5.01
CA ALA A 96 -4.74 -9.06 -6.25
C ALA A 96 -5.31 -7.96 -7.15
N LEU A 97 -4.48 -7.46 -8.07
CA LEU A 97 -4.86 -6.46 -9.07
C LEU A 97 -4.74 -7.03 -10.48
N PRO A 98 -5.59 -6.59 -11.44
CA PRO A 98 -5.38 -6.93 -12.84
C PRO A 98 -4.11 -6.26 -13.37
N CYS A 99 -3.26 -7.03 -14.05
CA CYS A 99 -2.13 -6.53 -14.84
C CYS A 99 -2.46 -6.75 -16.31
N HIS A 100 -2.91 -5.69 -16.99
CA HIS A 100 -3.35 -5.78 -18.39
C HIS A 100 -2.22 -6.13 -19.35
N LYS A 101 -0.98 -5.75 -19.03
CA LYS A 101 0.18 -6.07 -19.88
C LYS A 101 0.54 -7.55 -19.89
N ARG A 102 0.29 -8.27 -18.78
CA ARG A 102 0.62 -9.69 -18.62
C ARG A 102 -0.60 -10.61 -18.63
N ASP A 103 -1.80 -10.02 -18.76
CA ASP A 103 -3.08 -10.72 -18.65
C ASP A 103 -3.19 -11.59 -17.38
N SER A 104 -2.69 -11.05 -16.27
CA SER A 104 -2.55 -11.77 -14.99
C SER A 104 -3.18 -11.02 -13.83
N TRP A 105 -3.47 -11.76 -12.75
CA TRP A 105 -3.74 -11.20 -11.44
C TRP A 105 -2.45 -11.16 -10.63
N VAL A 106 -2.11 -10.00 -10.10
CA VAL A 106 -0.89 -9.79 -9.32
C VAL A 106 -1.27 -9.64 -7.86
N PRO A 107 -0.88 -10.58 -6.97
CA PRO A 107 -1.05 -10.40 -5.54
C PRO A 107 -0.37 -9.11 -5.06
N ILE A 108 -1.04 -8.34 -4.22
CA ILE A 108 -0.49 -7.07 -3.70
C ILE A 108 -0.54 -6.95 -2.19
N ALA A 109 -1.49 -7.60 -1.52
CA ALA A 109 -1.71 -7.36 -0.11
C ALA A 109 -2.52 -8.49 0.51
N LYS A 110 -2.50 -8.49 1.85
CA LYS A 110 -3.40 -9.26 2.69
C LYS A 110 -4.12 -8.28 3.60
N VAL A 111 -5.43 -8.44 3.74
CA VAL A 111 -6.24 -7.62 4.66
C VAL A 111 -6.86 -8.51 5.74
N ALA A 112 -6.64 -8.13 6.99
CA ALA A 112 -7.16 -8.85 8.14
C ALA A 112 -8.56 -8.35 8.51
N ARG A 113 -9.31 -9.18 9.20
CA ARG A 113 -10.60 -8.81 9.80
C ARG A 113 -10.41 -7.73 10.88
N GLU A 114 -11.01 -6.57 10.67
CA GLU A 114 -11.05 -5.47 11.66
C GLU A 114 -12.48 -5.15 12.11
N SER A 115 -13.37 -4.78 11.18
CA SER A 115 -14.80 -4.54 11.41
C SER A 115 -15.63 -5.78 11.12
N THR A 116 -16.46 -6.24 12.07
CA THR A 116 -17.32 -7.42 11.86
C THR A 116 -18.40 -7.20 10.80
N ALA A 117 -18.97 -5.99 10.69
CA ALA A 117 -20.08 -5.73 9.77
C ALA A 117 -19.62 -5.74 8.30
N ASP A 118 -18.56 -5.00 8.01
CA ASP A 118 -17.98 -4.94 6.65
C ASP A 118 -17.40 -6.30 6.25
N TRP A 119 -16.72 -6.95 7.19
CA TRP A 119 -16.14 -8.29 6.97
C TRP A 119 -17.19 -9.32 6.61
N ASN A 120 -18.30 -9.40 7.35
CA ASN A 120 -19.35 -10.38 7.07
C ASN A 120 -19.99 -10.14 5.69
N THR A 121 -20.14 -8.87 5.32
CA THR A 121 -20.69 -8.49 4.00
C THR A 121 -19.74 -8.94 2.88
N VAL A 122 -18.45 -8.62 2.98
CA VAL A 122 -17.42 -9.05 2.02
C VAL A 122 -17.32 -10.57 1.96
N TRP A 123 -17.28 -11.25 3.11
CA TRP A 123 -17.16 -12.70 3.17
C TRP A 123 -18.37 -13.41 2.54
N SER A 124 -19.58 -12.92 2.79
CA SER A 124 -20.82 -13.47 2.19
C SER A 124 -20.81 -13.35 0.66
N ALA A 125 -20.17 -12.32 0.11
CA ALA A 125 -19.98 -12.18 -1.33
C ALA A 125 -18.89 -13.13 -1.89
N CYS A 126 -17.87 -13.45 -1.08
CA CYS A 126 -16.77 -14.33 -1.47
C CYS A 126 -17.13 -15.81 -1.43
N GLU A 127 -17.90 -16.24 -0.43
CA GLU A 127 -18.19 -17.66 -0.14
C GLU A 127 -18.76 -18.44 -1.36
N PRO A 128 -19.70 -17.89 -2.16
CA PRO A 128 -20.21 -18.56 -3.36
C PRO A 128 -19.18 -18.76 -4.49
N HIS A 129 -17.99 -18.18 -4.35
CA HIS A 129 -16.93 -18.19 -5.36
C HIS A 129 -15.68 -18.94 -4.89
N ILE A 130 -15.76 -19.66 -3.77
CA ILE A 130 -14.70 -20.57 -3.32
C ILE A 130 -14.51 -21.67 -4.37
N GLN A 131 -13.25 -22.02 -4.63
CA GLN A 131 -12.85 -23.03 -5.59
C GLN A 131 -11.67 -23.85 -5.07
N ASP A 132 -11.52 -25.09 -5.58
CA ASP A 132 -10.49 -26.03 -5.13
C ASP A 132 -9.10 -25.75 -5.74
N TYR A 133 -9.02 -24.85 -6.72
CA TYR A 133 -7.81 -24.59 -7.50
C TYR A 133 -7.45 -23.10 -7.54
N CYS A 134 -6.15 -22.83 -7.63
CA CYS A 134 -5.61 -21.49 -7.85
C CYS A 134 -6.20 -20.88 -9.14
N PRO A 135 -6.64 -19.60 -9.15
CA PRO A 135 -7.07 -18.94 -10.39
C PRO A 135 -5.99 -19.02 -11.48
N GLY A 136 -6.35 -19.43 -12.69
CA GLY A 136 -5.38 -19.87 -13.70
C GLY A 136 -4.35 -18.83 -14.17
N ASN A 137 -4.66 -17.53 -14.06
CA ASN A 137 -3.76 -16.43 -14.39
C ASN A 137 -3.30 -15.62 -13.16
N LEU A 138 -3.40 -16.18 -11.95
CA LEU A 138 -2.85 -15.58 -10.74
C LEU A 138 -1.34 -15.84 -10.65
N GLU A 139 -0.57 -14.78 -10.44
CA GLU A 139 0.86 -14.89 -10.14
C GLU A 139 1.10 -15.48 -8.74
N ASP A 140 2.22 -16.19 -8.58
CA ASP A 140 2.59 -16.85 -7.33
C ASP A 140 2.49 -15.90 -6.12
N PRO A 141 1.55 -16.12 -5.18
CA PRO A 141 1.55 -15.37 -3.95
C PRO A 141 2.70 -15.83 -3.04
N PRO A 142 3.21 -14.97 -2.14
CA PRO A 142 4.30 -15.35 -1.22
C PRO A 142 3.93 -16.48 -0.26
N VAL A 143 2.64 -16.58 0.04
CA VAL A 143 2.05 -17.59 0.91
C VAL A 143 0.77 -18.06 0.22
N ILE A 144 0.64 -19.38 0.08
CA ILE A 144 -0.55 -20.01 -0.47
C ILE A 144 -1.69 -19.88 0.55
N PRO A 145 -2.86 -19.33 0.17
CA PRO A 145 -4.01 -19.24 1.06
C PRO A 145 -4.62 -20.63 1.32
N ASP A 146 -5.38 -20.76 2.41
CA ASP A 146 -6.10 -22.00 2.74
C ASP A 146 -7.28 -22.26 1.79
N LEU A 147 -7.85 -21.18 1.25
CA LEU A 147 -8.97 -21.23 0.30
C LEU A 147 -8.66 -20.35 -0.91
N TRP A 148 -8.97 -20.85 -2.10
CA TRP A 148 -8.96 -20.05 -3.32
C TRP A 148 -10.35 -19.49 -3.61
N ILE A 149 -10.38 -18.26 -4.11
CA ILE A 149 -11.62 -17.56 -4.47
C ILE A 149 -11.49 -17.13 -5.93
N ALA A 150 -12.51 -17.39 -6.74
CA ALA A 150 -12.55 -16.92 -8.12
C ALA A 150 -12.49 -15.39 -8.16
N PRO A 151 -11.70 -14.79 -9.07
CA PRO A 151 -11.47 -13.34 -9.12
C PRO A 151 -12.71 -12.61 -9.64
N LYS A 152 -13.71 -12.44 -8.77
CA LYS A 152 -15.03 -11.88 -9.06
C LYS A 152 -15.42 -10.74 -8.12
N ILE A 153 -14.85 -10.72 -6.93
CA ILE A 153 -15.24 -9.79 -5.87
C ILE A 153 -14.22 -8.66 -5.77
N VAL A 154 -14.69 -7.43 -5.97
CA VAL A 154 -13.88 -6.22 -5.81
C VAL A 154 -14.14 -5.62 -4.44
N VAL A 155 -13.07 -5.23 -3.76
CA VAL A 155 -13.09 -4.53 -2.49
C VAL A 155 -12.22 -3.28 -2.57
N THR A 156 -12.65 -2.20 -1.94
CA THR A 156 -11.77 -1.07 -1.65
C THR A 156 -11.04 -1.36 -0.35
N VAL A 157 -9.72 -1.17 -0.34
CA VAL A 157 -8.89 -1.19 0.88
C VAL A 157 -8.08 0.08 0.98
N LYS A 158 -7.81 0.50 2.21
CA LYS A 158 -6.83 1.55 2.48
C LYS A 158 -5.46 0.94 2.69
N VAL A 159 -4.44 1.51 2.08
CA VAL A 159 -3.03 1.16 2.30
C VAL A 159 -2.29 2.36 2.84
N THR A 160 -1.35 2.12 3.76
CA THR A 160 -0.50 3.16 4.31
C THR A 160 0.61 3.55 3.33
N GLU A 161 1.13 2.58 2.59
CA GLU A 161 2.22 2.79 1.64
C GLU A 161 2.25 1.65 0.62
N LEU A 162 2.61 1.96 -0.62
CA LEU A 162 2.89 0.98 -1.67
C LEU A 162 4.41 0.83 -1.81
N LYS A 163 4.92 -0.38 -1.59
CA LYS A 163 6.37 -0.66 -1.63
C LYS A 163 6.69 -1.73 -2.64
N THR A 164 7.80 -1.58 -3.36
CA THR A 164 8.35 -2.70 -4.12
C THR A 164 9.14 -3.63 -3.20
N GLY A 165 9.09 -4.94 -3.43
CA GLY A 165 9.59 -5.93 -2.49
C GLY A 165 10.18 -7.18 -3.12
N LYS A 166 10.78 -8.03 -2.29
CA LYS A 166 11.32 -9.34 -2.72
C LYS A 166 10.23 -10.38 -2.96
N ASN A 167 9.11 -10.27 -2.24
CA ASN A 167 8.06 -11.28 -2.21
C ASN A 167 6.86 -10.90 -3.09
N TYR A 168 6.51 -9.60 -3.11
CA TYR A 168 5.55 -9.04 -4.04
C TYR A 168 6.27 -8.08 -4.97
N LEU A 169 5.86 -8.01 -6.24
CA LEU A 169 6.34 -6.96 -7.16
C LEU A 169 6.01 -5.58 -6.58
N VAL A 170 4.77 -5.41 -6.07
CA VAL A 170 4.36 -4.27 -5.24
C VAL A 170 3.51 -4.77 -4.07
N PHE A 171 3.77 -4.27 -2.87
CA PHE A 171 3.10 -4.62 -1.63
C PHE A 171 2.36 -3.42 -1.04
N GLY A 172 1.05 -3.58 -0.80
CA GLY A 172 0.24 -2.66 -0.02
C GLY A 172 0.45 -2.85 1.47
N PHE A 173 1.32 -2.04 2.07
CA PHE A 173 1.62 -2.11 3.50
C PHE A 173 0.46 -1.52 4.33
N GLY A 174 0.09 -2.25 5.39
CA GLY A 174 -0.95 -1.79 6.32
C GLY A 174 -2.36 -1.75 5.71
N ALA A 175 -2.66 -2.69 4.79
CA ALA A 175 -3.97 -2.82 4.18
C ALA A 175 -5.06 -3.05 5.24
N ARG A 176 -6.10 -2.21 5.23
CA ARG A 176 -7.22 -2.19 6.19
C ARG A 176 -8.51 -1.64 5.55
N ASP A 177 -9.57 -1.54 6.34
CA ASP A 177 -10.87 -0.98 5.92
C ASP A 177 -11.41 -1.63 4.63
N CYS A 178 -11.55 -2.96 4.64
CA CYS A 178 -12.01 -3.74 3.49
C CYS A 178 -13.52 -3.58 3.25
N VAL A 179 -13.90 -2.84 2.20
CA VAL A 179 -15.29 -2.53 1.87
C VAL A 179 -15.66 -3.10 0.50
N LEU A 180 -16.80 -3.78 0.40
CA LEU A 180 -17.30 -4.36 -0.85
C LEU A 180 -17.64 -3.29 -1.91
N ARG A 181 -17.29 -3.55 -3.17
CA ARG A 181 -17.60 -2.70 -4.33
C ARG A 181 -18.46 -3.45 -5.34
N GLU A 182 -19.77 -3.47 -5.09
CA GLU A 182 -20.75 -4.10 -5.98
C GLU A 182 -20.91 -3.37 -7.33
N ASP A 183 -20.47 -2.11 -7.38
CA ASP A 183 -20.49 -1.26 -8.57
C ASP A 183 -19.34 -1.51 -9.54
N LYS A 184 -18.40 -2.42 -9.21
CA LYS A 184 -17.20 -2.67 -10.00
C LYS A 184 -17.03 -4.14 -10.37
N SER A 185 -16.70 -4.37 -11.63
CA SER A 185 -16.16 -5.65 -12.09
C SER A 185 -14.67 -5.79 -11.77
N PRO A 186 -14.13 -7.03 -11.69
CA PRO A 186 -12.69 -7.28 -11.49
C PRO A 186 -11.78 -6.56 -12.49
N GLN A 187 -12.24 -6.35 -13.73
CA GLN A 187 -11.50 -5.66 -14.78
C GLN A 187 -11.49 -4.13 -14.60
N GLU A 188 -12.40 -3.58 -13.79
CA GLU A 188 -12.49 -2.15 -13.42
C GLU A 188 -11.83 -1.83 -12.07
N ALA A 189 -11.22 -2.84 -11.45
CA ALA A 189 -10.38 -2.68 -10.27
C ALA A 189 -9.15 -1.81 -10.59
N THR A 190 -8.49 -1.29 -9.56
CA THR A 190 -7.22 -0.56 -9.73
C THR A 190 -6.21 -1.48 -10.39
N THR A 191 -5.59 -1.03 -11.47
CA THR A 191 -4.65 -1.89 -12.21
C THR A 191 -3.30 -1.94 -11.51
N PHE A 192 -2.58 -3.03 -11.72
CA PHE A 192 -1.22 -3.18 -11.19
C PHE A 192 -0.28 -2.07 -11.68
N GLU A 193 -0.44 -1.63 -12.93
CA GLU A 193 0.34 -0.54 -13.51
C GLU A 193 0.11 0.79 -12.80
N GLN A 194 -1.14 1.08 -12.41
CA GLN A 194 -1.47 2.28 -11.63
C GLN A 194 -0.78 2.24 -10.26
N VAL A 195 -0.84 1.10 -9.59
CA VAL A 195 -0.21 0.91 -8.27
C VAL A 195 1.31 0.97 -8.36
N LEU A 196 1.91 0.46 -9.43
CA LEU A 196 3.35 0.57 -9.68
C LEU A 196 3.80 2.03 -9.87
N GLN A 197 3.02 2.82 -10.61
CA GLN A 197 3.26 4.26 -10.76
C GLN A 197 3.14 5.00 -9.42
N LEU A 198 2.14 4.65 -8.60
CA LEU A 198 1.97 5.22 -7.25
C LEU A 198 3.13 4.88 -6.31
N ALA A 199 3.74 3.71 -6.48
CA ALA A 199 4.95 3.27 -5.80
C ALA A 199 6.25 3.93 -6.34
N GLY A 200 6.14 4.82 -7.33
CA GLY A 200 7.27 5.57 -7.88
C GLY A 200 8.12 4.81 -8.91
N GLN A 201 7.59 3.75 -9.53
CA GLN A 201 8.29 3.01 -10.59
C GLN A 201 7.66 3.23 -11.96
N SER A 202 8.52 3.42 -12.97
CA SER A 202 8.12 3.72 -14.36
C SER A 202 8.06 2.48 -15.25
N GLU A 203 8.73 1.39 -14.87
CA GLU A 203 8.86 0.18 -15.67
C GLU A 203 8.41 -1.03 -14.87
N ILE A 204 7.64 -1.90 -15.54
CA ILE A 204 7.22 -3.19 -14.97
C ILE A 204 8.42 -4.11 -15.04
N LEU A 205 8.92 -4.51 -13.89
CA LEU A 205 9.92 -5.56 -13.80
C LEU A 205 9.26 -6.87 -14.23
N GLU A 206 9.82 -7.51 -15.26
CA GLU A 206 9.44 -8.88 -15.62
C GLU A 206 9.58 -9.78 -14.39
N PRO A 207 8.60 -10.65 -14.12
CA PRO A 207 8.67 -11.57 -12.98
C PRO A 207 9.96 -12.38 -13.08
N ARG A 208 10.71 -12.46 -11.98
CA ARG A 208 11.95 -13.26 -11.94
C ARG A 208 11.59 -14.69 -12.32
N GLN A 209 11.98 -15.10 -13.53
CA GLN A 209 12.00 -16.51 -13.91
C GLN A 209 12.86 -17.21 -12.86
N LYS A 210 12.24 -17.99 -11.96
CA LYS A 210 12.97 -18.95 -11.13
C LYS A 210 13.69 -19.84 -12.14
N GLN A 211 15.02 -19.70 -12.22
CA GLN A 211 15.85 -20.61 -12.97
C GLN A 211 15.45 -22.02 -12.55
N GLN A 212 14.83 -22.76 -13.46
CA GLN A 212 14.75 -24.20 -13.35
C GLN A 212 16.20 -24.69 -13.36
N GLN A 213 16.79 -24.85 -12.18
CA GLN A 213 17.89 -25.80 -12.01
C GLN A 213 17.27 -27.20 -12.13
N LEU A 214 16.90 -27.56 -13.36
CA LEU A 214 17.03 -28.93 -13.82
C LEU A 214 18.52 -29.14 -14.10
N SER A 215 19.33 -29.26 -13.04
CA SER A 215 20.47 -30.16 -13.11
C SER A 215 19.86 -31.55 -13.09
N LEU A 216 19.74 -32.22 -14.24
CA LEU A 216 20.79 -33.12 -14.69
C LEU A 216 21.38 -33.86 -13.49
N PHE A 217 20.56 -34.74 -12.90
CA PHE A 217 21.09 -35.97 -12.35
C PHE A 217 20.92 -37.03 -13.43
N GLU A 218 22.08 -37.36 -14.00
CA GLU A 218 22.40 -38.60 -14.70
C GLU A 218 22.02 -39.83 -13.88
#